data_AF-A0AAE0WG17-F1
#
_entry.id   AF-A0AAE0WG17-F1
#
_cell.length_a   1.000
_cell.length_b   1.000
_cell.length_c   1.000
_cell.angle_alpha   90.00
_cell.angle_beta   90.00
_cell.angle_gamma   90.00
#
_symmetry.space_group_name_H-M   'P 1'
#
loop_
_entity.id
_entity.type
_entity.pdbx_description
1 polymer ?
#
loop_
_entity_poly.entity_id
_entity_poly.type
_entity_poly.pdbx_seq_one_letter_code
_entity_poly.pdbx_strand_id
1 'polypeptide(L)'
;MASIPTLTTERSHDVALQTQRYANAIGSATSLSSILELLEFAADATLPPLYADILDSSEQPIWYEMLRKDGLPQRVGAIADEWAGASAKNGHQLNSTNIERVEAHVQRQAKCRGSSLVKKFGFCRFKAAPAAENWYFLEGGPGVDATRQTVVFIALQDLSPHNGFPIDLSRGRDVCMDGNLGIWTPPTGGGLAIFFSLDL
;
A
#
# COMPACT_ATOMS: atom_id res chain seq x y z
N MET A 1 -16.11 27.77 -12.05
CA MET A 1 -15.94 26.63 -11.13
C MET A 1 -16.21 25.38 -11.94
N ALA A 2 -15.20 24.54 -12.17
CA ALA A 2 -15.39 23.29 -12.89
C ALA A 2 -16.11 22.29 -11.98
N SER A 3 -17.26 21.78 -12.43
CA SER A 3 -17.98 20.72 -11.73
C SER A 3 -17.08 19.48 -11.67
N ILE A 4 -16.78 19.02 -10.45
CA ILE A 4 -16.11 17.73 -10.25
C ILE A 4 -17.03 16.67 -10.87
N PRO A 5 -16.55 15.83 -11.80
CA PRO A 5 -17.37 14.77 -12.37
C PRO A 5 -17.91 13.91 -11.24
N THR A 6 -19.23 13.79 -11.17
CA THR A 6 -19.90 12.83 -10.29
C THR A 6 -19.54 11.45 -10.83
N LEU A 7 -18.43 10.89 -10.34
CA LEU A 7 -18.11 9.48 -10.53
C LEU A 7 -19.36 8.71 -10.11
N THR A 8 -19.98 7.99 -11.05
CA THR A 8 -21.00 6.99 -10.73
C THR A 8 -20.31 5.87 -9.96
N THR A 9 -20.14 6.11 -8.67
CA THR A 9 -19.70 5.17 -7.65
C THR A 9 -20.82 4.19 -7.32
N GLU A 10 -21.48 3.59 -8.31
CA GLU A 10 -22.19 2.34 -8.02
C GLU A 10 -21.10 1.32 -7.70
N ARG A 11 -20.72 1.26 -6.42
CA ARG A 11 -19.88 0.19 -5.89
C ARG A 11 -20.68 -1.08 -6.17
N SER A 12 -20.24 -1.85 -7.15
CA SER A 12 -20.78 -3.19 -7.35
C SER A 12 -20.74 -3.94 -6.02
N HIS A 13 -21.59 -4.95 -5.87
CA HIS A 13 -21.60 -5.79 -4.68
C HIS A 13 -20.18 -6.28 -4.30
N ASP A 14 -19.35 -6.57 -5.30
CA ASP A 14 -17.98 -7.03 -5.12
C ASP A 14 -17.05 -5.95 -4.53
N VAL A 15 -17.16 -4.70 -4.97
CA VAL A 15 -16.38 -3.57 -4.42
C VAL A 15 -16.75 -3.33 -2.96
N ALA A 16 -18.04 -3.41 -2.63
CA ALA A 16 -18.51 -3.27 -1.25
C ALA A 16 -17.99 -4.41 -0.35
N LEU A 17 -18.06 -5.65 -0.83
CA LEU A 17 -17.55 -6.83 -0.11
C LEU A 17 -16.03 -6.75 0.13
N GLN A 18 -15.27 -6.33 -0.88
CA GLN A 18 -13.84 -6.09 -0.76
C GLN A 18 -13.53 -5.01 0.28
N THR A 19 -14.26 -3.90 0.23
CA THR A 19 -14.08 -2.79 1.18
C THR A 19 -14.29 -3.26 2.62
N GLN A 20 -15.36 -4.02 2.87
CA GLN A 20 -15.64 -4.60 4.18
C GLN A 20 -14.55 -5.56 4.64
N ARG A 21 -14.03 -6.41 3.74
CA ARG A 21 -12.92 -7.32 4.03
C ARG A 21 -11.69 -6.56 4.51
N TYR A 22 -11.31 -5.48 3.84
CA TYR A 22 -10.11 -4.71 4.18
C TYR A 22 -10.29 -3.80 5.40
N ALA A 23 -11.52 -3.38 5.74
CA ALA A 23 -11.77 -2.58 6.94
C ALA A 23 -11.21 -3.24 8.22
N ASN A 24 -11.31 -4.57 8.31
CA ASN A 24 -10.78 -5.36 9.44
C ASN A 24 -9.25 -5.48 9.42
N ALA A 25 -8.61 -5.15 8.30
CA ALA A 25 -7.15 -5.20 8.12
C ALA A 25 -6.48 -3.85 8.41
N ILE A 26 -7.26 -2.80 8.70
CA ILE A 26 -6.74 -1.46 8.95
C ILE A 26 -6.12 -1.37 10.34
N GLY A 27 -4.92 -0.82 10.41
CA GLY A 27 -4.19 -0.55 11.65
C GLY A 27 -3.66 0.86 11.79
N SER A 28 -2.92 1.06 12.87
CA SER A 28 -2.07 2.22 13.10
C SER A 28 -0.77 1.76 13.71
N ALA A 29 0.35 2.15 13.11
CA ALA A 29 1.66 1.74 13.61
C ALA A 29 2.67 2.89 13.65
N THR A 30 2.54 3.86 12.76
CA THR A 30 3.56 4.87 12.55
C THR A 30 3.09 6.21 13.07
N SER A 31 4.00 6.94 13.72
CA SER A 31 3.70 8.30 14.19
C SER A 31 3.38 9.23 13.02
N LEU A 32 2.40 10.11 13.20
CA LEU A 32 2.04 11.10 12.19
C LEU A 32 3.23 12.02 11.85
N SER A 33 4.10 12.33 12.82
CA SER A 33 5.32 13.10 12.61
C SER A 33 6.26 12.44 11.59
N SER A 34 6.53 11.14 11.73
CA SER A 34 7.39 10.41 10.78
C SER A 34 6.81 10.40 9.37
N ILE A 35 5.48 10.33 9.25
CA ILE A 35 4.77 10.37 7.97
C ILE A 35 4.91 11.75 7.31
N LEU A 36 4.74 12.83 8.07
CA LEU A 36 4.88 14.20 7.56
C LEU A 36 6.32 14.49 7.12
N GLU A 37 7.31 14.11 7.92
CA GLU A 37 8.73 14.26 7.57
C GLU A 37 9.09 13.49 6.30
N LEU A 38 8.57 12.27 6.14
CA LEU A 38 8.80 11.49 4.93
C LEU A 38 8.14 12.13 3.71
N LEU A 39 6.91 12.62 3.84
CA LEU A 39 6.18 13.26 2.75
C LEU A 39 6.91 14.52 2.27
N GLU A 40 7.39 15.36 3.19
CA GLU A 40 8.20 16.53 2.86
C GLU A 40 9.51 16.13 2.17
N PHE A 41 10.21 15.13 2.71
CA PHE A 41 11.45 14.63 2.13
C PHE A 41 11.24 14.05 0.72
N ALA A 42 10.12 13.41 0.45
CA ALA A 42 9.86 12.70 -0.80
C ALA A 42 9.12 13.55 -1.86
N ALA A 43 8.91 14.84 -1.63
CA ALA A 43 8.09 15.71 -2.49
C ALA A 43 8.54 15.77 -3.97
N ASP A 44 9.84 15.56 -4.23
CA ASP A 44 10.50 15.53 -5.53
C ASP A 44 10.93 14.11 -5.97
N ALA A 45 10.42 13.06 -5.32
CA ALA A 45 10.67 11.68 -5.74
C ALA A 45 10.07 11.42 -7.12
N THR A 46 10.79 10.69 -7.96
CA THR A 46 10.44 10.48 -9.38
C THR A 46 10.28 9.00 -9.72
N LEU A 47 9.55 8.72 -10.79
CA LEU A 47 9.46 7.36 -11.33
C LEU A 47 10.83 6.98 -11.94
N PRO A 48 11.41 5.81 -11.61
CA PRO A 48 12.65 5.36 -12.22
C PRO A 48 12.42 5.07 -13.71
N PRO A 49 13.36 5.43 -14.62
CA PRO A 49 13.20 5.22 -16.06
C PRO A 49 12.85 3.77 -16.43
N LEU A 50 13.49 2.80 -15.77
CA LEU A 50 13.25 1.37 -16.00
C LEU A 50 11.79 0.93 -15.75
N TYR A 51 11.08 1.60 -14.84
CA TYR A 51 9.66 1.30 -14.60
C TYR A 51 8.79 1.81 -15.74
N ALA A 52 9.13 2.91 -16.41
CA ALA A 52 8.38 3.38 -17.57
C ALA A 52 8.38 2.33 -18.70
N ASP A 53 9.55 1.75 -18.98
CA ASP A 53 9.72 0.75 -20.04
C ASP A 53 8.99 -0.57 -19.74
N ILE A 54 8.96 -1.00 -18.48
CA ILE A 54 8.22 -2.20 -18.04
C ILE A 54 6.71 -1.94 -18.08
N LEU A 55 6.27 -0.76 -17.65
CA LEU A 55 4.85 -0.39 -17.66
C LEU A 55 4.28 -0.27 -19.08
N ASP A 56 5.11 0.12 -20.05
CA ASP A 56 4.72 0.22 -21.46
C ASP A 56 4.72 -1.16 -22.17
N SER A 57 5.36 -2.18 -21.60
CA SER A 57 5.53 -3.50 -22.23
C SER A 57 4.86 -4.67 -21.50
N SER A 58 4.43 -4.50 -20.24
CA SER A 58 3.80 -5.58 -19.47
C SER A 58 2.32 -5.73 -19.81
N GLU A 59 1.91 -6.94 -20.23
CA GLU A 59 0.50 -7.31 -20.39
C GLU A 59 -0.30 -7.27 -19.07
N GLN A 60 0.40 -7.27 -17.93
CA GLN A 60 -0.24 -7.22 -16.61
C GLN A 60 -0.32 -5.78 -16.07
N PRO A 61 -1.53 -5.28 -15.78
CA PRO A 61 -1.70 -3.93 -15.27
C PRO A 61 -1.18 -3.80 -13.84
N ILE A 62 -0.17 -2.97 -13.64
CA ILE A 62 0.31 -2.60 -12.29
C ILE A 62 -0.53 -1.45 -11.74
N TRP A 63 -1.00 -1.58 -10.50
CA TRP A 63 -1.88 -0.62 -9.80
C TRP A 63 -1.15 0.54 -9.11
N TYR A 64 0.12 0.37 -8.75
CA TYR A 64 0.95 1.43 -8.17
C TYR A 64 2.36 1.41 -8.76
N GLU A 65 3.05 2.53 -8.64
CA GLU A 65 4.42 2.70 -9.14
C GLU A 65 5.36 3.10 -7.99
N MET A 66 6.55 2.51 -7.98
CA MET A 66 7.55 2.76 -6.94
C MET A 66 8.40 3.97 -7.32
N LEU A 67 8.32 5.03 -6.52
CA LEU A 67 9.10 6.26 -6.71
C LEU A 67 10.49 6.10 -6.09
N ARG A 68 11.46 6.85 -6.63
CA ARG A 68 12.85 6.88 -6.15
C ARG A 68 13.30 8.30 -5.85
N LYS A 69 14.12 8.37 -4.80
CA LYS A 69 14.95 9.50 -4.40
C LYS A 69 16.11 8.96 -3.56
N ASP A 70 17.27 9.58 -3.67
CA ASP A 70 18.42 9.21 -2.84
C ASP A 70 18.09 9.39 -1.35
N GLY A 71 18.41 8.39 -0.53
CA GLY A 71 18.07 8.39 0.90
C GLY A 71 16.64 7.94 1.23
N LEU A 72 15.75 7.84 0.24
CA LEU A 72 14.35 7.41 0.46
C LEU A 72 14.23 5.97 0.96
N PRO A 73 14.97 4.98 0.42
CA PRO A 73 14.92 3.62 0.95
C PRO A 73 15.28 3.52 2.44
N GLN A 74 16.25 4.29 2.91
CA GLN A 74 16.68 4.27 4.31
C GLN A 74 15.56 4.76 5.25
N ARG A 75 14.84 5.82 4.84
CA ARG A 75 13.73 6.37 5.62
C ARG A 75 12.52 5.44 5.62
N VAL A 76 12.17 4.89 4.45
CA VAL A 76 11.07 3.92 4.35
C VAL A 76 11.39 2.64 5.11
N GLY A 77 12.62 2.13 5.02
CA GLY A 77 13.07 0.93 5.74
C GLY A 77 12.95 1.10 7.25
N ALA A 78 13.33 2.27 7.79
CA ALA A 78 13.17 2.56 9.21
C ALA A 78 11.70 2.50 9.67
N ILE A 79 10.76 3.00 8.85
CA ILE A 79 9.33 2.93 9.14
C ILE A 79 8.81 1.49 9.04
N ALA A 80 9.24 0.73 8.04
CA ALA A 80 8.86 -0.68 7.89
C ALA A 80 9.38 -1.53 9.06
N ASP A 81 10.60 -1.26 9.53
CA ASP A 81 11.20 -1.90 10.70
C ASP A 81 10.44 -1.55 11.99
N GLU A 82 10.08 -0.28 12.18
CA GLU A 82 9.23 0.17 13.29
C GLU A 82 7.86 -0.53 13.26
N TRP A 83 7.22 -0.56 12.09
CA TRP A 83 5.92 -1.20 11.88
C TRP A 83 5.96 -2.70 12.19
N ALA A 84 7.02 -3.40 11.75
CA ALA A 84 7.24 -4.83 11.98
C ALA A 84 7.69 -5.15 13.42
N GLY A 85 7.82 -4.13 14.27
CA GLY A 85 8.24 -4.27 15.66
C GLY A 85 9.74 -4.53 15.84
N ALA A 86 10.59 -4.31 14.84
CA ALA A 86 12.04 -4.52 14.97
C ALA A 86 12.71 -3.45 15.86
N SER A 87 12.08 -2.29 16.05
CA SER A 87 12.64 -1.17 16.83
C SER A 87 12.29 -1.25 18.31
N ALA A 88 12.85 -2.22 19.04
CA ALA A 88 12.82 -2.25 20.50
C ALA A 88 13.99 -1.44 21.08
N LYS A 89 14.03 -0.11 20.87
CA LYS A 89 15.12 0.70 21.45
C LYS A 89 15.00 0.93 22.96
N ASN A 90 13.82 0.77 23.57
CA ASN A 90 13.59 1.11 24.99
C ASN A 90 12.72 0.10 25.76
N GLY A 91 12.88 -1.21 25.55
CA GLY A 91 12.20 -2.22 26.40
C GLY A 91 10.67 -2.23 26.35
N HIS A 92 10.06 -1.46 25.44
CA HIS A 92 8.63 -1.50 25.18
C HIS A 92 8.32 -2.63 24.19
N GLN A 93 7.35 -3.43 24.59
CA GLN A 93 6.69 -4.52 23.87
C GLN A 93 6.77 -4.35 22.34
N LEU A 94 7.37 -5.34 21.66
CA LEU A 94 7.31 -5.47 20.20
C LEU A 94 5.85 -5.26 19.77
N ASN A 95 5.61 -4.54 18.68
CA ASN A 95 4.26 -4.30 18.13
C ASN A 95 3.67 -5.60 17.54
N SER A 96 3.51 -6.64 18.37
CA SER A 96 3.02 -7.97 18.01
C SER A 96 1.59 -7.89 17.47
N THR A 97 0.85 -6.87 17.89
CA THR A 97 -0.49 -6.52 17.43
C THR A 97 -0.61 -6.31 15.92
N ASN A 98 0.40 -5.74 15.24
CA ASN A 98 0.34 -5.60 13.78
C ASN A 98 0.48 -6.94 13.08
N ILE A 99 1.49 -7.72 13.47
CA ILE A 99 1.75 -9.00 12.82
C ILE A 99 0.60 -9.98 13.08
N GLU A 100 0.09 -10.04 14.31
CA GLU A 100 -1.09 -10.84 14.66
C GLU A 100 -2.32 -10.42 13.85
N ARG A 101 -2.56 -9.11 13.66
CA ARG A 101 -3.64 -8.61 12.79
C ARG A 101 -3.48 -9.11 11.36
N VAL A 102 -2.28 -9.01 10.80
CA VAL A 102 -1.98 -9.43 9.44
C VAL A 102 -2.16 -10.94 9.29
N GLU A 103 -1.60 -11.73 10.21
CA GLU A 103 -1.73 -13.20 10.22
C GLU A 103 -3.20 -13.63 10.29
N ALA A 104 -4.01 -12.99 11.14
CA ALA A 104 -5.44 -13.24 11.25
C ALA A 104 -6.20 -12.85 9.98
N HIS A 105 -5.81 -11.74 9.33
CA HIS A 105 -6.47 -11.26 8.12
C HIS A 105 -6.19 -12.17 6.91
N VAL A 106 -4.94 -12.55 6.69
CA VAL A 106 -4.53 -13.37 5.52
C VAL A 106 -4.49 -14.87 5.80
N GLN A 107 -4.80 -15.28 7.03
CA GLN A 107 -4.83 -16.68 7.48
C GLN A 107 -3.52 -17.44 7.23
N ARG A 108 -2.38 -16.75 7.42
CA ARG A 108 -1.02 -17.29 7.27
C ARG A 108 -0.16 -16.82 8.42
N GLN A 109 0.74 -17.68 8.90
CA GLN A 109 1.66 -17.35 9.99
C GLN A 109 2.99 -16.85 9.45
N ALA A 110 3.62 -15.88 10.11
CA ALA A 110 4.94 -15.42 9.72
C ALA A 110 6.01 -16.49 9.96
N LYS A 111 6.85 -16.72 8.95
CA LYS A 111 8.03 -17.60 9.09
C LYS A 111 9.14 -16.99 9.94
N CYS A 112 9.15 -15.66 10.08
CA CYS A 112 10.17 -14.90 10.78
C CYS A 112 9.56 -13.64 11.44
N ARG A 113 10.36 -12.88 12.18
CA ARG A 113 9.93 -11.69 12.95
C ARG A 113 10.89 -10.51 12.72
N GLY A 114 10.41 -9.30 13.02
CA GLY A 114 11.18 -8.06 12.87
C GLY A 114 11.53 -7.75 11.40
N SER A 115 12.67 -7.11 11.18
CA SER A 115 13.11 -6.63 9.85
C SER A 115 13.23 -7.74 8.80
N SER A 116 13.55 -8.97 9.23
CA SER A 116 13.65 -10.14 8.34
C SER A 116 12.34 -10.53 7.65
N LEU A 117 11.21 -10.06 8.19
CA LEU A 117 9.88 -10.26 7.64
C LEU A 117 9.64 -9.42 6.39
N VAL A 118 10.22 -8.22 6.34
CA VAL A 118 10.04 -7.27 5.25
C VAL A 118 10.94 -7.68 4.08
N LYS A 119 10.35 -8.05 2.95
CA LYS A 119 11.11 -8.49 1.75
C LYS A 119 11.37 -7.36 0.78
N LYS A 120 10.38 -6.51 0.60
CA LYS A 120 10.47 -5.32 -0.25
C LYS A 120 9.78 -4.17 0.45
N PHE A 121 10.27 -2.97 0.20
CA PHE A 121 9.65 -1.76 0.67
C PHE A 121 9.95 -0.61 -0.28
N GLY A 122 9.14 0.44 -0.18
CA GLY A 122 9.45 1.70 -0.82
C GLY A 122 8.28 2.68 -0.76
N PHE A 123 8.43 3.76 -1.48
CA PHE A 123 7.45 4.82 -1.59
C PHE A 123 6.70 4.65 -2.90
N CYS A 124 5.37 4.63 -2.87
CA CYS A 124 4.58 4.40 -4.06
C CYS A 124 3.53 5.48 -4.32
N ARG A 125 3.18 5.62 -5.60
CA ARG A 125 2.04 6.38 -6.07
C ARG A 125 1.04 5.44 -6.73
N PHE A 126 -0.24 5.57 -6.44
CA PHE A 126 -1.29 4.79 -7.12
C PHE A 126 -1.55 5.32 -8.51
N LYS A 127 -1.72 4.43 -9.48
CA LYS A 127 -2.02 4.75 -10.87
C LYS A 127 -3.52 4.82 -11.09
N ALA A 128 -3.92 5.67 -12.03
CA ALA A 128 -5.25 5.56 -12.62
C ALA A 128 -5.39 4.21 -13.33
N ALA A 129 -6.58 3.60 -13.22
CA ALA A 129 -6.86 2.39 -13.97
C ALA A 129 -6.76 2.66 -15.48
N PRO A 130 -6.34 1.67 -16.31
CA PRO A 130 -6.24 1.85 -17.76
C PRO A 130 -7.56 2.29 -18.40
N ALA A 131 -8.69 1.79 -17.87
CA ALA A 131 -10.02 2.27 -18.20
C ALA A 131 -10.41 3.39 -17.22
N ALA A 132 -9.99 4.62 -17.53
CA ALA A 132 -10.11 5.82 -16.68
C ALA A 132 -11.55 6.19 -16.25
N GLU A 133 -12.57 5.45 -16.68
CA GLU A 133 -13.98 5.70 -16.38
C GLU A 133 -14.59 4.67 -15.42
N ASN A 134 -13.98 3.49 -15.23
CA ASN A 134 -14.58 2.40 -14.47
C ASN A 134 -13.63 1.75 -13.47
N TRP A 135 -14.22 1.10 -12.46
CA TRP A 135 -13.47 0.17 -11.60
C TRP A 135 -12.90 -0.97 -12.45
N TYR A 136 -11.68 -1.36 -12.15
CA TYR A 136 -10.95 -2.40 -12.85
C TYR A 136 -10.57 -3.51 -11.88
N PHE A 137 -10.76 -4.78 -12.28
CA PHE A 137 -10.36 -5.92 -11.47
C PHE A 137 -8.96 -6.39 -11.88
N LEU A 138 -8.02 -6.29 -10.95
CA LEU A 138 -6.67 -6.81 -11.10
C LEU A 138 -6.60 -8.23 -10.56
N GLU A 139 -6.63 -9.23 -11.46
CA GLU A 139 -6.65 -10.66 -11.10
C GLU A 139 -5.39 -11.11 -10.34
N GLY A 140 -4.22 -10.55 -10.68
CA GLY A 140 -2.93 -10.88 -10.05
C GLY A 140 -2.76 -10.34 -8.63
N GLY A 141 -3.72 -9.54 -8.14
CA GLY A 141 -3.63 -8.88 -6.84
C GLY A 141 -2.63 -7.73 -6.80
N PRO A 142 -2.43 -7.13 -5.61
CA PRO A 142 -1.52 -5.99 -5.44
C PRO A 142 -0.03 -6.39 -5.34
N GLY A 143 0.27 -7.69 -5.29
CA GLY A 143 1.65 -8.19 -5.29
C GLY A 143 2.24 -8.18 -6.71
N VAL A 144 3.46 -7.68 -6.85
CA VAL A 144 4.21 -7.71 -8.14
C VAL A 144 5.21 -8.86 -8.22
N ASP A 145 5.23 -9.74 -7.22
CA ASP A 145 6.20 -10.82 -7.07
C ASP A 145 5.57 -12.19 -7.25
N ALA A 146 6.29 -13.13 -7.86
CA ALA A 146 5.88 -14.52 -8.01
C ALA A 146 5.77 -15.29 -6.67
N THR A 147 6.27 -14.72 -5.58
CA THR A 147 6.15 -15.30 -4.24
C THR A 147 4.91 -14.77 -3.54
N ARG A 148 4.15 -15.65 -2.88
CA ARG A 148 2.87 -15.34 -2.22
C ARG A 148 3.04 -14.35 -1.06
N GLN A 149 3.18 -13.06 -1.35
CA GLN A 149 3.47 -12.05 -0.34
C GLN A 149 2.18 -11.45 0.23
N THR A 150 2.26 -10.93 1.45
CA THR A 150 1.25 -10.04 2.01
C THR A 150 1.76 -8.62 1.86
N VAL A 151 0.94 -7.72 1.34
CA VAL A 151 1.34 -6.33 1.13
C VAL A 151 0.73 -5.44 2.19
N VAL A 152 1.47 -4.43 2.60
CA VAL A 152 1.01 -3.40 3.54
C VAL A 152 1.20 -2.05 2.88
N PHE A 153 0.15 -1.23 2.95
CA PHE A 153 0.19 0.17 2.55
C PHE A 153 0.00 1.05 3.77
N ILE A 154 0.91 1.99 4.01
CA ILE A 154 0.75 3.05 5.01
C ILE A 154 0.44 4.35 4.27
N ALA A 155 -0.70 4.96 4.62
CA ALA A 155 -1.19 6.16 3.97
C ALA A 155 -0.32 7.38 4.30
N LEU A 156 0.24 8.05 3.29
CA LEU A 156 1.00 9.30 3.47
C LEU A 156 0.11 10.56 3.38
N GLN A 157 -1.07 10.38 2.82
CA GLN A 157 -2.17 11.32 2.75
C GLN A 157 -3.47 10.56 3.00
N ASP A 158 -4.61 11.25 3.11
CA ASP A 158 -5.87 10.52 3.15
C ASP A 158 -6.08 9.84 1.80
N LEU A 159 -6.14 8.51 1.82
CA LEU A 159 -6.33 7.67 0.66
C LEU A 159 -7.82 7.34 0.51
N SER A 160 -8.27 7.32 -0.73
CA SER A 160 -9.66 7.00 -1.08
C SER A 160 -9.77 6.64 -2.56
N PRO A 161 -10.96 6.21 -3.01
CA PRO A 161 -11.23 6.00 -4.43
C PRO A 161 -11.06 7.24 -5.31
N HIS A 162 -10.84 8.43 -4.75
CA HIS A 162 -10.55 9.65 -5.49
C HIS A 162 -9.07 9.83 -5.85
N ASN A 163 -8.17 9.06 -5.22
CA ASN A 163 -6.74 9.12 -5.49
C ASN A 163 -6.11 7.74 -5.71
N GLY A 164 -6.88 6.81 -6.26
CA GLY A 164 -6.38 5.50 -6.67
C GLY A 164 -6.44 4.40 -5.62
N PHE A 165 -6.92 4.67 -4.40
CA PHE A 165 -7.02 3.65 -3.35
C PHE A 165 -8.43 3.07 -3.23
N PRO A 166 -8.62 1.74 -3.11
CA PRO A 166 -9.97 1.15 -3.19
C PRO A 166 -10.86 1.41 -1.98
N ILE A 167 -10.29 1.87 -0.86
CA ILE A 167 -10.99 2.09 0.40
C ILE A 167 -10.58 3.43 1.00
N ASP A 168 -11.36 3.95 1.94
CA ASP A 168 -10.97 5.13 2.70
C ASP A 168 -9.94 4.72 3.78
N LEU A 169 -8.78 5.39 3.77
CA LEU A 169 -7.70 5.15 4.72
C LEU A 169 -7.07 6.48 5.12
N SER A 170 -7.30 6.90 6.36
CA SER A 170 -6.74 8.16 6.88
C SER A 170 -5.22 8.13 6.91
N ARG A 171 -4.61 9.31 6.75
CA ARG A 171 -3.16 9.49 6.84
C ARG A 171 -2.57 8.85 8.10
N GLY A 172 -1.45 8.15 7.94
CA GLY A 172 -0.72 7.45 9.01
C GLY A 172 -1.34 6.11 9.43
N ARG A 173 -2.54 5.76 8.94
CA ARG A 173 -3.10 4.42 9.08
C ARG A 173 -2.48 3.51 8.03
N ASP A 174 -2.48 2.22 8.34
CA ASP A 174 -2.04 1.18 7.43
C ASP A 174 -3.16 0.21 7.11
N VAL A 175 -3.05 -0.48 5.98
CA VAL A 175 -3.92 -1.62 5.66
C VAL A 175 -3.07 -2.77 5.10
N CYS A 176 -3.39 -3.96 5.58
CA CYS A 176 -2.85 -5.21 5.07
C CYS A 176 -3.76 -5.75 3.96
N MET A 177 -3.16 -6.23 2.88
CA MET A 177 -3.87 -6.92 1.80
C MET A 177 -3.13 -8.22 1.43
N ASP A 178 -3.88 -9.28 1.15
CA ASP A 178 -3.30 -10.48 0.57
C ASP A 178 -2.83 -10.20 -0.86
N GLY A 179 -1.53 -10.35 -1.11
CA GLY A 179 -0.94 -10.13 -2.44
C GLY A 179 -1.38 -11.14 -3.49
N ASN A 180 -2.01 -12.25 -3.11
CA ASN A 180 -2.52 -13.28 -4.04
C ASN A 180 -3.99 -13.12 -4.40
N LEU A 181 -4.71 -12.23 -3.71
CA LEU A 181 -6.12 -12.02 -3.97
C LEU A 181 -6.28 -10.86 -4.94
N GLY A 182 -7.05 -11.11 -6.00
CA GLY A 182 -7.42 -10.07 -6.94
C GLY A 182 -8.07 -8.88 -6.23
N ILE A 183 -7.88 -7.70 -6.80
CA ILE A 183 -8.28 -6.44 -6.21
C ILE A 183 -9.03 -5.56 -7.21
N TRP A 184 -10.17 -5.03 -6.79
CA TRP A 184 -10.86 -3.96 -7.50
C TRP A 184 -10.15 -2.64 -7.25
N THR A 185 -9.68 -1.99 -8.31
CA THR A 185 -8.98 -0.71 -8.29
C THR A 185 -9.87 0.40 -8.86
N PRO A 186 -9.92 1.58 -8.25
CA PRO A 186 -10.71 2.70 -8.77
C PRO A 186 -10.10 3.28 -10.05
N PRO A 187 -10.88 4.03 -10.85
CA PRO A 187 -10.38 4.66 -12.09
C PRO A 187 -9.39 5.80 -11.86
N THR A 188 -9.29 6.33 -10.64
CA THR A 188 -8.46 7.49 -10.30
C THR A 188 -7.04 7.07 -9.87
N GLY A 189 -6.15 8.05 -9.70
CA GLY A 189 -4.77 7.82 -9.24
C GLY A 189 -4.21 9.02 -8.48
N GLY A 190 -2.94 8.94 -8.10
CA GLY A 190 -2.17 10.05 -7.50
C GLY A 190 -1.98 9.96 -5.97
N GLY A 191 -2.64 9.02 -5.30
CA GLY A 191 -2.48 8.78 -3.87
C GLY A 191 -1.07 8.28 -3.55
N LEU A 192 -0.53 8.70 -2.41
CA LEU A 192 0.82 8.35 -1.98
C LEU A 192 0.78 7.45 -0.74
N ALA A 193 1.61 6.40 -0.76
CA ALA A 193 1.75 5.48 0.35
C ALA A 193 3.18 5.01 0.52
N ILE A 194 3.50 4.52 1.71
CA ILE A 194 4.59 3.56 1.88
C ILE A 194 4.03 2.19 1.52
N PHE A 195 4.78 1.44 0.72
CA PHE A 195 4.53 0.05 0.43
C PHE A 195 5.59 -0.81 1.11
N PHE A 196 5.20 -1.96 1.66
CA PHE A 196 6.12 -3.06 1.87
C PHE A 196 5.43 -4.41 1.80
N SER A 197 6.24 -5.44 1.53
CA SER A 197 5.78 -6.81 1.46
C SER A 197 6.36 -7.66 2.58
N LEU A 198 5.53 -8.57 3.08
CA LEU A 198 5.81 -9.50 4.16
C LEU A 198 5.81 -10.93 3.62
N ASP A 199 6.74 -11.73 4.11
CA ASP A 199 6.77 -13.18 3.89
C ASP A 199 6.13 -13.91 5.08
N LEU A 200 4.82 -14.14 4.93
CA LEU A 200 4.04 -15.03 5.79
C LEU A 200 4.05 -16.44 5.23
#